data_AF-Q45NJ8-F1
#
_entry.id   AF-Q45NJ8-F1
#
_cell.length_a   1.000
_cell.length_b   1.000
_cell.length_c   1.000
_cell.angle_alpha   90.00
_cell.angle_beta   90.00
_cell.angle_gamma   90.00
#
_symmetry.space_group_name_H-M   'P 1'
#
loop_
_entity.id
_entity.type
_entity.pdbx_description
1 polymer ?
#
loop_
_entity_poly.entity_id
_entity_poly.type
_entity_poly.pdbx_seq_one_letter_code
_entity_poly.pdbx_strand_id
1 'polypeptide(L)'
;YLYIPYTESAVVVRCNPVSKWKGPPKFKPKYTKDEAIQHVRDLYRESIQKYRVEGSRNKSSDDDEQNIDELSFTELRDRLIALDPLNKNHIVKVNQAEAEFWKKSEGYRVGWSDEILGFDCGGQQWVSETCFPAGKLATPSMKDLEYIEELKKLIEKEEIPAPAPIEQRWTSSTRSPMSPASSPSQDDIFSWGGIIMY
;
A
#
# COMPACT_ATOMS: atom_id res chain seq x y z
N TYR A 1 -0.49 7.84 -3.36
CA TYR A 1 -1.51 7.36 -2.41
C TYR A 1 -1.60 5.86 -2.56
N LEU A 2 -1.81 5.13 -1.47
CA LEU A 2 -1.97 3.69 -1.46
C LEU A 2 -3.29 3.40 -0.74
N TYR A 3 -4.36 3.14 -1.49
CA TYR A 3 -5.68 2.88 -0.93
C TYR A 3 -5.75 1.41 -0.50
N ILE A 4 -6.01 1.16 0.77
CA ILE A 4 -6.08 -0.20 1.31
C ILE A 4 -7.52 -0.72 1.14
N PRO A 5 -7.77 -1.77 0.33
CA PRO A 5 -9.11 -2.29 0.08
C PRO A 5 -9.81 -2.72 1.38
N TYR A 6 -11.13 -2.58 1.43
CA TYR A 6 -11.97 -2.88 2.60
C TYR A 6 -11.65 -2.10 3.87
N THR A 7 -10.98 -0.96 3.72
CA THR A 7 -10.74 0.00 4.81
C THR A 7 -11.04 1.43 4.36
N GLU A 8 -11.22 2.31 5.33
CA GLU A 8 -11.27 3.76 5.12
C GLU A 8 -9.87 4.41 5.09
N SER A 9 -8.82 3.59 5.14
CA SER A 9 -7.44 4.05 5.24
C SER A 9 -6.78 4.16 3.87
N ALA A 10 -6.05 5.26 3.67
CA ALA A 10 -5.14 5.42 2.55
C ALA A 10 -3.78 5.90 3.07
N VAL A 11 -2.71 5.20 2.68
CA VAL A 11 -1.35 5.63 3.01
C VAL A 11 -0.95 6.75 2.04
N VAL A 12 -0.58 7.89 2.59
CA VAL A 12 -0.22 9.07 1.81
C VAL A 12 1.27 9.32 1.94
N VAL A 13 2.03 8.84 0.95
CA VAL A 13 3.45 9.15 0.83
C VAL A 13 3.61 10.46 0.07
N ARG A 14 4.32 11.42 0.66
CA ARG A 14 4.63 12.72 0.04
C ARG A 14 6.13 12.96 0.06
N CYS A 15 6.66 13.39 -1.08
CA CYS A 15 8.05 13.79 -1.20
C CYS A 15 8.09 15.30 -1.45
N ASN A 16 8.30 16.07 -0.40
CA ASN A 16 8.33 17.53 -0.48
C ASN A 16 9.75 18.05 -0.28
N PRO A 17 10.28 18.88 -1.20
CA PRO A 17 11.59 19.49 -1.00
C PRO A 17 11.55 20.38 0.23
N VAL A 18 12.46 20.13 1.17
CA VAL A 18 12.58 20.95 2.39
C VAL A 18 13.05 22.34 2.00
N SER A 19 12.33 23.37 2.46
CA SER A 19 12.78 24.74 2.29
C SER A 19 14.09 24.96 3.05
N LYS A 20 15.10 25.54 2.37
CA LYS A 20 16.39 25.91 2.97
C LYS A 20 16.24 26.74 4.24
N TRP A 21 15.12 27.46 4.40
CA TRP A 21 14.89 28.41 5.48
C TRP A 21 14.04 27.87 6.64
N LYS A 22 13.20 26.85 6.42
CA LYS A 22 12.28 26.32 7.45
C LYS A 22 12.79 25.06 8.14
N GLY A 23 13.80 24.40 7.58
CA GLY A 23 14.32 23.13 8.10
C GLY A 23 13.27 22.01 8.05
N PRO A 24 13.64 20.78 8.46
CA PRO A 24 12.72 19.67 8.50
C PRO A 24 11.63 19.91 9.56
N PRO A 25 10.39 19.44 9.34
CA PRO A 25 9.36 19.50 10.37
C PRO A 25 9.84 18.76 11.62
N LYS A 26 9.44 19.23 12.81
CA LYS A 26 9.68 18.49 14.06
C LYS A 26 8.50 17.56 14.27
N PHE A 27 8.75 16.26 14.24
CA PHE A 27 7.76 15.28 14.63
C PHE A 27 8.43 14.15 15.41
N LYS A 28 7.70 13.61 16.38
CA LYS A 28 8.17 12.51 17.22
C LYS A 28 7.19 11.37 16.99
N PRO A 29 7.65 10.20 16.52
CA PRO A 29 6.78 9.03 16.40
C PRO A 29 6.10 8.75 17.73
N LYS A 30 4.78 8.54 17.67
CA LYS A 30 3.99 8.19 18.86
C LYS A 30 4.24 6.75 19.30
N TYR A 31 4.57 5.88 18.35
CA TYR A 31 4.78 4.47 18.55
C TYR A 31 6.20 4.08 18.13
N THR A 32 6.73 3.06 18.79
CA THR A 32 7.94 2.34 18.40
C THR A 32 7.67 1.44 17.20
N LYS A 33 8.74 0.94 16.57
CA LYS A 33 8.62 -0.01 15.45
C LYS A 33 7.93 -1.32 15.89
N ASP A 34 8.25 -1.80 17.08
CA ASP A 34 7.64 -3.03 17.63
C ASP A 34 6.14 -2.84 17.91
N GLU A 35 5.73 -1.69 18.46
CA GLU A 35 4.31 -1.39 18.67
C GLU A 35 3.53 -1.27 17.35
N ALA A 36 4.18 -0.79 16.29
CA ALA A 36 3.56 -0.68 14.97
C ALA A 36 3.32 -2.06 14.34
N ILE A 37 4.29 -2.97 14.41
CA ILE A 37 4.22 -4.31 13.78
C ILE A 37 3.39 -5.31 14.59
N GLN A 38 3.15 -5.03 15.88
CA GLN A 38 2.49 -5.96 16.80
C GLN A 38 1.17 -6.54 16.27
N HIS A 39 0.31 -5.72 15.66
CA HIS A 39 -1.00 -6.19 15.17
C HIS A 39 -0.88 -7.23 14.05
N VAL A 40 0.15 -7.08 13.20
CA VAL A 40 0.43 -8.03 12.11
C VAL A 40 1.03 -9.32 12.67
N ARG A 41 1.91 -9.22 13.68
CA ARG A 41 2.46 -10.39 14.38
C ARG A 41 1.36 -11.20 15.08
N ASP A 42 0.46 -10.52 15.79
CA ASP A 42 -0.66 -11.16 16.50
C ASP A 42 -1.58 -11.88 15.52
N LEU A 43 -1.95 -11.20 14.42
CA LEU A 43 -2.75 -11.81 13.36
C LEU A 43 -2.06 -13.03 12.74
N TYR A 44 -0.74 -12.99 12.54
CA TYR A 44 0.01 -14.11 11.98
C TYR A 44 0.01 -15.32 12.94
N ARG A 45 0.24 -15.10 14.24
CA ARG A 45 0.16 -16.15 15.27
C ARG A 45 -1.23 -16.80 15.31
N GLU A 46 -2.29 -15.98 15.31
CA GLU A 46 -3.68 -16.47 15.27
C GLU A 46 -3.98 -17.27 13.99
N SER A 47 -3.53 -16.76 12.84
CA SER A 47 -3.79 -17.37 11.54
C SER A 47 -3.09 -18.71 11.40
N ILE A 48 -1.82 -18.82 11.82
CA ILE A 48 -1.08 -20.09 11.84
C ILE A 48 -1.85 -21.13 12.65
N GLN A 49 -2.34 -20.77 13.84
CA GLN A 49 -3.10 -21.72 14.67
C GLN A 49 -4.39 -22.18 13.98
N LYS A 50 -5.12 -21.26 13.35
CA LYS A 50 -6.35 -21.59 12.61
C LYS A 50 -6.06 -22.55 11.45
N TYR A 51 -5.14 -22.20 10.55
CA TYR A 51 -4.86 -23.02 9.36
C TYR A 51 -4.12 -24.33 9.70
N ARG A 52 -3.33 -24.38 10.79
CA ARG A 52 -2.75 -25.64 11.32
C ARG A 52 -3.83 -26.64 11.76
N VAL A 53 -4.91 -26.16 12.39
CA VAL A 53 -6.02 -27.00 12.85
C VAL A 53 -6.86 -27.51 11.68
N GLU A 54 -7.08 -26.68 10.65
CA GLU A 54 -7.83 -27.05 9.44
C GLU A 54 -7.06 -28.02 8.52
N GLY A 55 -5.71 -28.05 8.56
CA GLY A 55 -4.85 -28.88 7.70
C GLY A 55 -4.16 -30.09 8.37
N SER A 56 -4.63 -30.55 9.54
CA SER A 56 -3.99 -31.50 10.47
C SER A 56 -2.86 -32.44 9.96
N ARG A 57 -1.71 -32.35 10.67
CA ARG A 57 -0.72 -33.40 11.06
C ARG A 57 0.61 -33.66 10.34
N ASN A 58 0.97 -33.11 9.19
CA ASN A 58 2.18 -33.61 8.47
C ASN A 58 3.30 -32.61 8.12
N LYS A 59 3.50 -31.51 8.86
CA LYS A 59 4.77 -30.76 8.78
C LYS A 59 5.31 -30.45 10.17
N SER A 60 6.54 -30.91 10.40
CA SER A 60 7.34 -30.76 11.62
C SER A 60 7.46 -29.30 12.06
N SER A 61 7.34 -29.11 13.36
CA SER A 61 6.99 -27.87 14.08
C SER A 61 8.14 -26.94 14.44
N ASP A 62 9.37 -27.20 14.03
CA ASP A 62 10.52 -26.52 14.67
C ASP A 62 11.11 -25.35 13.87
N ASP A 63 10.78 -25.20 12.57
CA ASP A 63 11.26 -24.08 11.72
C ASP A 63 10.27 -22.91 11.62
N ASP A 64 8.95 -23.14 11.75
CA ASP A 64 7.93 -22.10 11.51
C ASP A 64 7.68 -21.16 12.70
N GLU A 65 8.01 -21.59 13.92
CA GLU A 65 7.98 -20.76 15.13
C GLU A 65 9.28 -20.00 15.36
N GLN A 66 10.34 -20.31 14.61
CA GLN A 66 11.61 -19.62 14.73
C GLN A 66 11.49 -18.21 14.14
N ASN A 67 11.17 -17.33 15.08
CA ASN A 67 11.39 -15.90 15.09
C ASN A 67 10.41 -15.03 14.29
N ILE A 68 9.11 -15.21 14.52
CA ILE A 68 8.06 -14.23 14.15
C ILE A 68 8.45 -12.79 14.58
N ASP A 69 9.17 -12.67 15.69
CA ASP A 69 9.63 -11.39 16.23
C ASP A 69 10.85 -10.80 15.49
N GLU A 70 11.54 -11.57 14.63
CA GLU A 70 12.58 -11.05 13.72
C GLU A 70 12.04 -10.67 12.34
N LEU A 71 10.87 -11.20 11.96
CA LEU A 71 10.28 -10.90 10.66
C LEU A 71 9.90 -9.42 10.55
N SER A 72 10.25 -8.85 9.39
CA SER A 72 9.83 -7.52 8.99
C SER A 72 8.33 -7.48 8.66
N PHE A 73 7.77 -6.28 8.55
CA PHE A 73 6.37 -6.08 8.21
C PHE A 73 6.03 -6.69 6.84
N THR A 74 6.89 -6.49 5.83
CA THR A 74 6.69 -6.99 4.47
C THR A 74 6.68 -8.52 4.44
N GLU A 75 7.64 -9.16 5.13
CA GLU A 75 7.68 -10.63 5.24
C GLU A 75 6.45 -11.19 5.96
N LEU A 76 6.02 -10.57 7.06
CA LEU A 76 4.81 -10.99 7.77
C LEU A 76 3.56 -10.85 6.90
N ARG A 77 3.45 -9.74 6.16
CA ARG A 77 2.35 -9.47 5.25
C ARG A 77 2.30 -10.50 4.12
N ASP A 78 3.43 -10.80 3.49
CA ASP A 78 3.49 -11.79 2.41
C ASP A 78 3.16 -13.20 2.92
N ARG A 79 3.68 -13.58 4.09
CA ARG A 79 3.33 -14.86 4.74
C ARG A 79 1.86 -14.94 5.09
N LEU A 80 1.27 -13.87 5.62
CA LEU A 80 -0.16 -13.78 5.91
C LEU A 80 -0.99 -13.97 4.65
N ILE A 81 -0.69 -13.25 3.56
CA ILE A 81 -1.41 -13.37 2.28
C ILE A 81 -1.32 -14.82 1.75
N ALA A 82 -0.13 -15.42 1.81
CA ALA A 82 0.11 -16.77 1.29
C ALA A 82 -0.69 -17.88 2.00
N LEU A 83 -1.19 -17.65 3.22
CA LEU A 83 -1.98 -18.65 3.95
C LEU A 83 -3.31 -18.98 3.25
N ASP A 84 -4.00 -17.97 2.73
CA ASP A 84 -5.28 -18.15 2.04
C ASP A 84 -5.60 -16.93 1.14
N PRO A 85 -4.89 -16.76 0.01
CA PRO A 85 -4.94 -15.53 -0.79
C PRO A 85 -6.27 -15.30 -1.51
N LEU A 86 -7.07 -16.36 -1.69
CA LEU A 86 -8.38 -16.29 -2.35
C LEU A 86 -9.52 -16.05 -1.37
N ASN A 87 -9.26 -16.11 -0.07
CA ASN A 87 -10.28 -15.90 0.95
C ASN A 87 -10.41 -14.42 1.31
N LYS A 88 -11.47 -13.80 0.80
CA LYS A 88 -11.82 -12.39 1.10
C LYS A 88 -11.79 -12.08 2.59
N ASN A 89 -12.41 -12.90 3.44
CA ASN A 89 -12.50 -12.61 4.88
C ASN A 89 -11.13 -12.64 5.56
N HIS A 90 -10.24 -13.52 5.09
CA HIS A 90 -8.85 -13.54 5.52
C HIS A 90 -8.11 -12.28 5.08
N ILE A 91 -8.19 -11.94 3.78
CA ILE A 91 -7.52 -10.75 3.24
C ILE A 91 -8.03 -9.44 3.86
N VAL A 92 -9.33 -9.32 4.14
CA VAL A 92 -9.87 -8.16 4.87
C VAL A 92 -9.18 -7.96 6.21
N LYS A 93 -8.91 -9.03 6.96
CA LYS A 93 -8.19 -8.95 8.24
C LYS A 93 -6.73 -8.53 8.05
N VAL A 94 -6.07 -9.07 7.02
CA VAL A 94 -4.70 -8.68 6.67
C VAL A 94 -4.64 -7.18 6.32
N ASN A 95 -5.55 -6.70 5.48
CA ASN A 95 -5.65 -5.29 5.10
C ASN A 95 -5.93 -4.37 6.30
N GLN A 96 -6.76 -4.81 7.25
CA GLN A 96 -7.02 -4.07 8.49
C GLN A 96 -5.76 -4.00 9.38
N ALA A 97 -5.03 -5.11 9.51
CA ALA A 97 -3.77 -5.13 10.26
C ALA A 97 -2.69 -4.25 9.61
N GLU A 98 -2.60 -4.26 8.27
CA GLU A 98 -1.74 -3.36 7.50
C GLU A 98 -2.12 -1.89 7.71
N ALA A 99 -3.41 -1.55 7.67
CA ALA A 99 -3.86 -0.18 7.90
C ALA A 99 -3.45 0.34 9.29
N GLU A 100 -3.55 -0.50 10.33
CA GLU A 100 -3.10 -0.14 11.67
C GLU A 100 -1.57 -0.04 11.79
N PHE A 101 -0.83 -0.90 11.08
CA PHE A 101 0.63 -0.77 10.98
C PHE A 101 1.04 0.59 10.41
N TRP A 102 0.45 0.99 9.27
CA TRP A 102 0.77 2.26 8.62
C TRP A 102 0.37 3.47 9.45
N LYS A 103 -0.78 3.41 10.12
CA LYS A 103 -1.24 4.45 11.05
C LYS A 103 -0.28 4.65 12.22
N LYS A 104 0.30 3.57 12.76
CA LYS A 104 1.31 3.65 13.84
C LYS A 104 2.69 4.02 13.33
N SER A 105 2.96 3.78 12.05
CA SER A 105 4.24 4.07 11.38
C SER A 105 4.30 5.49 10.78
N GLU A 106 3.30 6.33 11.01
CA GLU A 106 3.27 7.69 10.48
C GLU A 106 4.49 8.51 10.91
N GLY A 107 4.95 9.38 10.02
CA GLY A 107 6.06 10.27 10.31
C GLY A 107 6.71 10.88 9.07
N TYR A 108 7.93 11.33 9.24
CA TYR A 108 8.74 11.97 8.21
C TYR A 108 10.17 11.47 8.29
N ARG A 109 10.83 11.46 7.14
CA ARG A 109 12.27 11.26 7.01
C ARG A 109 12.80 12.34 6.09
N VAL A 110 14.03 12.78 6.34
CA VAL A 110 14.70 13.80 5.53
C VAL A 110 16.04 13.22 5.13
N GLY A 111 16.29 13.23 3.83
CA GLY A 111 17.51 12.74 3.20
C GLY A 111 17.55 13.26 1.76
N TRP A 112 18.56 12.86 1.01
CA TRP A 112 18.66 13.23 -0.39
C TRP A 112 17.62 12.49 -1.24
N SER A 113 17.28 13.04 -2.41
CA SER A 113 16.22 12.47 -3.25
C SER A 113 16.54 11.04 -3.70
N ASP A 114 17.80 10.77 -4.02
CA ASP A 114 18.30 9.45 -4.40
C ASP A 114 18.30 8.45 -3.23
N GLU A 115 18.34 8.93 -1.98
CA GLU A 115 18.27 8.09 -0.78
C GLU A 115 16.82 7.79 -0.34
N ILE A 116 15.89 8.74 -0.53
CA ILE A 116 14.53 8.68 0.04
C ILE A 116 13.48 8.18 -0.95
N LEU A 117 13.69 8.33 -2.26
CA LEU A 117 12.69 7.93 -3.26
C LEU A 117 12.67 6.42 -3.53
N GLY A 118 13.65 5.66 -3.03
CA GLY A 118 13.62 4.21 -3.05
C GLY A 118 12.58 3.66 -2.07
N PHE A 119 11.82 2.65 -2.50
CA PHE A 119 10.91 1.92 -1.62
C PHE A 119 11.06 0.42 -1.83
N ASP A 120 10.78 -0.34 -0.78
CA ASP A 120 10.75 -1.80 -0.81
C ASP A 120 9.34 -2.27 -1.16
N CYS A 121 9.23 -3.08 -2.22
CA CYS A 121 7.96 -3.65 -2.67
C CYS A 121 7.68 -5.03 -2.07
N GLY A 122 8.59 -5.61 -1.29
CA GLY A 122 8.46 -6.97 -0.75
C GLY A 122 8.61 -8.09 -1.79
N GLY A 123 9.07 -7.79 -3.01
CA GLY A 123 9.29 -8.79 -4.07
C GLY A 123 8.70 -8.40 -5.42
N GLN A 124 8.39 -9.40 -6.25
CA GLN A 124 7.75 -9.20 -7.55
C GLN A 124 6.22 -9.20 -7.37
N GLN A 125 5.56 -8.19 -7.95
CA GLN A 125 4.11 -8.04 -7.94
C GLN A 125 3.62 -7.79 -9.37
N TRP A 126 2.43 -8.29 -9.70
CA TRP A 126 1.81 -7.99 -10.99
C TRP A 126 1.02 -6.69 -10.87
N VAL A 127 1.28 -5.72 -11.74
CA VAL A 127 0.59 -4.43 -11.70
C VAL A 127 -0.15 -4.21 -13.02
N SER A 128 -1.46 -3.97 -12.92
CA SER A 128 -2.25 -3.43 -14.02
C SER A 128 -2.47 -1.94 -13.77
N GLU A 129 -1.85 -1.08 -14.60
CA GLU A 129 -1.89 0.37 -14.42
C GLU A 129 -2.62 1.05 -15.58
N THR A 130 -3.46 2.03 -15.25
CA THR A 130 -4.14 2.90 -16.21
C THR A 130 -3.75 4.35 -15.96
N CYS A 131 -3.44 5.08 -17.04
CA CYS A 131 -3.20 6.52 -17.03
C CYS A 131 -4.35 7.26 -17.72
N PHE A 132 -4.86 8.31 -17.08
CA PHE A 132 -5.99 9.08 -17.61
C PHE A 132 -5.91 10.56 -17.21
N PRO A 133 -6.49 11.47 -18.03
CA PRO A 133 -6.47 12.90 -17.74
C PRO A 133 -7.37 13.25 -16.53
N ALA A 134 -6.83 14.04 -15.61
CA ALA A 134 -7.49 14.48 -14.37
C ALA A 134 -7.83 15.99 -14.37
N GLY A 135 -7.97 16.57 -15.56
CA GLY A 135 -8.24 18.00 -15.75
C GLY A 135 -6.97 18.83 -15.70
N LYS A 136 -7.08 20.08 -15.22
CA LYS A 136 -5.96 21.01 -15.10
C LYS A 136 -5.57 21.19 -13.64
N LEU A 137 -4.33 21.57 -13.38
CA LEU A 137 -3.87 21.82 -12.01
C LEU A 137 -4.74 22.84 -11.25
N ALA A 138 -5.15 23.93 -11.93
CA ALA A 138 -5.99 24.97 -11.34
C ALA A 138 -7.47 24.57 -11.24
N THR A 139 -7.92 23.63 -12.07
CA THR A 139 -9.31 23.15 -12.15
C THR A 139 -9.33 21.63 -12.37
N PRO A 140 -9.05 20.82 -11.33
CA PRO A 140 -9.07 19.37 -11.44
C PRO A 140 -10.47 18.87 -11.79
N SER A 141 -10.55 17.81 -12.58
CA SER A 141 -11.84 17.25 -13.01
C SER A 141 -12.48 16.33 -11.98
N MET A 142 -11.77 15.97 -10.90
CA MET A 142 -12.18 15.01 -9.87
C MET A 142 -12.35 13.55 -10.34
N LYS A 143 -12.08 13.26 -11.63
CA LYS A 143 -12.13 11.91 -12.20
C LYS A 143 -11.16 10.93 -11.55
N ASP A 144 -10.09 11.45 -10.98
CA ASP A 144 -9.10 10.69 -10.23
C ASP A 144 -9.70 10.08 -8.97
N LEU A 145 -10.51 10.83 -8.21
CA LEU A 145 -11.21 10.30 -7.04
C LEU A 145 -12.38 9.40 -7.44
N GLU A 146 -13.16 9.79 -8.46
CA GLU A 146 -14.27 8.98 -8.99
C GLU A 146 -13.78 7.59 -9.41
N TYR A 147 -12.65 7.51 -10.13
CA TYR A 147 -12.05 6.24 -10.55
C TYR A 147 -11.74 5.32 -9.37
N ILE A 148 -11.11 5.86 -8.31
CA ILE A 148 -10.78 5.06 -7.12
C ILE A 148 -12.04 4.63 -6.38
N GLU A 149 -13.03 5.52 -6.26
CA GLU A 149 -14.30 5.19 -5.60
C GLU A 149 -15.05 4.08 -6.34
N GLU A 150 -15.16 4.18 -7.67
CA GLU A 150 -15.79 3.16 -8.52
C GLU A 150 -15.04 1.82 -8.45
N LEU A 151 -13.69 1.86 -8.46
CA LEU A 151 -12.87 0.65 -8.34
C LEU A 151 -13.06 -0.02 -6.96
N LYS A 152 -13.08 0.75 -5.86
CA LYS A 152 -13.36 0.20 -4.52
C LYS A 152 -14.75 -0.44 -4.46
N LYS A 153 -15.77 0.25 -4.99
CA LYS A 153 -17.14 -0.28 -5.08
C LYS A 153 -17.20 -1.58 -5.90
N LEU A 154 -16.45 -1.66 -7.00
CA LEU A 154 -16.37 -2.85 -7.82
C LEU A 154 -15.72 -4.02 -7.06
N ILE A 155 -14.60 -3.79 -6.38
CA ILE A 155 -13.93 -4.79 -5.54
C ILE A 155 -14.88 -5.36 -4.50
N GLU A 156 -15.60 -4.49 -3.79
CA GLU A 156 -16.55 -4.91 -2.75
C GLU A 156 -17.73 -5.69 -3.33
N LYS A 157 -18.30 -5.20 -4.44
CA LYS A 157 -19.45 -5.81 -5.12
C LYS A 157 -19.13 -7.21 -5.66
N GLU A 158 -17.97 -7.37 -6.29
CA GLU A 158 -17.54 -8.64 -6.90
C GLU A 158 -16.79 -9.54 -5.91
N GLU A 159 -16.74 -9.14 -4.63
CA GLU A 159 -16.12 -9.89 -3.52
C GLU A 159 -14.64 -10.27 -3.76
N ILE A 160 -13.91 -9.42 -4.49
CA ILE A 160 -12.50 -9.67 -4.84
C ILE A 160 -11.64 -9.52 -3.57
N PRO A 161 -10.78 -10.50 -3.21
CA PRO A 161 -9.97 -10.42 -1.99
C PRO A 161 -9.07 -9.17 -1.91
N ALA A 162 -8.43 -8.78 -3.02
CA ALA A 162 -7.63 -7.56 -3.17
C ALA A 162 -6.60 -7.33 -2.03
N PRO A 163 -5.53 -8.15 -1.96
CA PRO A 163 -4.56 -8.12 -0.86
C PRO A 163 -3.55 -6.98 -0.91
N ALA A 164 -3.44 -6.27 -2.03
CA ALA A 164 -2.48 -5.20 -2.21
C ALA A 164 -3.17 -3.83 -2.29
N PRO A 165 -2.49 -2.77 -1.84
CA PRO A 165 -3.02 -1.42 -1.98
C PRO A 165 -3.16 -1.03 -3.45
N ILE A 166 -4.18 -0.23 -3.75
CA ILE A 166 -4.31 0.44 -5.05
C ILE A 166 -3.43 1.68 -5.02
N GLU A 167 -2.43 1.74 -5.91
CA GLU A 167 -1.54 2.89 -6.01
C GLU A 167 -2.19 3.97 -6.88
N GLN A 168 -2.20 5.21 -6.40
CA GLN A 168 -2.55 6.37 -7.20
C GLN A 168 -1.46 7.44 -7.14
N ARG A 169 -1.07 7.90 -8.33
CA ARG A 169 -0.09 8.96 -8.53
C ARG A 169 -0.61 10.00 -9.51
N TRP A 170 0.02 11.18 -9.48
CA TRP A 170 -0.27 12.26 -10.41
C TRP A 170 1.03 12.71 -11.05
N THR A 171 0.93 13.08 -12.32
CA THR A 171 2.03 13.69 -13.06
C THR A 171 1.54 14.90 -13.86
N SER A 172 2.47 15.80 -14.15
CA SER A 172 2.27 16.85 -15.14
C SER A 172 2.22 16.25 -16.55
N SER A 173 1.55 16.92 -17.48
CA SER A 173 1.62 16.57 -18.90
C SER A 173 3.06 16.54 -19.44
N THR A 174 3.22 15.83 -20.54
CA THR A 174 4.42 15.86 -21.39
C THR A 174 4.05 16.17 -22.83
N ARG A 175 5.00 16.70 -23.60
CA ARG A 175 4.83 16.91 -25.04
C ARG A 175 5.24 15.70 -25.89
N SER A 176 5.75 14.64 -25.27
CA SER A 176 6.11 13.42 -26.00
C SER A 176 4.85 12.71 -26.49
N PRO A 177 4.65 12.49 -27.80
CA PRO A 177 3.45 11.83 -28.33
C PRO A 177 3.33 10.36 -27.92
N MET A 178 4.44 9.71 -27.55
CA MET A 178 4.45 8.31 -27.11
C MET A 178 4.07 8.13 -25.64
N SER A 179 3.93 9.22 -24.88
CA SER A 179 3.57 9.13 -23.47
C SER A 179 2.05 9.01 -23.30
N PRO A 180 1.57 8.16 -22.40
CA PRO A 180 0.15 8.16 -21.99
C PRO A 180 -0.31 9.49 -21.39
N ALA A 181 0.62 10.29 -20.85
CA ALA A 181 0.37 11.62 -20.31
C ALA A 181 0.67 12.74 -21.32
N SER A 182 0.56 12.46 -22.62
CA SER A 182 0.79 13.46 -23.66
C SER A 182 -0.32 14.49 -23.70
N SER A 183 0.02 15.78 -23.65
CA SER A 183 -0.93 16.87 -23.91
C SER A 183 -0.24 18.06 -24.58
N PRO A 184 -0.94 18.78 -25.49
CA PRO A 184 -0.46 20.08 -25.97
C PRO A 184 -0.46 21.16 -24.86
N SER A 185 -1.28 21.01 -23.81
CA SER A 185 -1.37 21.95 -22.70
C SER A 185 -0.49 21.51 -21.53
N GLN A 186 0.38 22.41 -21.06
CA GLN A 186 1.25 22.15 -19.90
C GLN A 186 0.50 22.12 -18.56
N ASP A 187 -0.69 22.72 -18.51
CA ASP A 187 -1.48 22.81 -17.27
C ASP A 187 -2.29 21.54 -16.98
N ASP A 188 -2.40 20.64 -17.96
CA ASP A 188 -3.09 19.36 -17.81
C ASP A 188 -2.32 18.45 -16.85
N ILE A 189 -3.08 17.77 -15.99
CA ILE A 189 -2.59 16.78 -15.05
C ILE A 189 -3.17 15.41 -15.38
N PHE A 190 -2.41 14.36 -15.10
CA PHE A 190 -2.80 12.99 -15.34
C PHE A 190 -2.74 12.20 -14.04
N SER A 191 -3.71 11.32 -13.84
CA SER A 191 -3.75 10.36 -12.75
C SER A 191 -3.37 8.97 -13.27
N TRP A 192 -2.59 8.26 -12.46
CA TRP A 192 -2.17 6.88 -12.70
C TRP A 192 -2.78 6.04 -11.59
N GLY A 193 -3.64 5.08 -11.95
CA GLY A 193 -4.23 4.11 -11.04
C GLY A 193 -3.64 2.73 -11.29
N GLY A 194 -2.84 2.23 -10.35
CA GLY A 194 -2.21 0.91 -10.38
C GLY A 194 -2.91 -0.07 -9.45
N ILE A 195 -3.42 -1.17 -10.02
CA ILE A 195 -3.97 -2.30 -9.28
C ILE A 195 -2.86 -3.33 -9.14
N ILE A 196 -2.40 -3.53 -7.90
CA ILE A 196 -1.35 -4.47 -7.56
C ILE A 196 -1.98 -5.83 -7.22
N MET A 197 -1.40 -6.91 -7.74
CA MET A 197 -1.86 -8.29 -7.55
C MET A 197 -0.68 -9.18 -7.14
N TYR A 198 -0.98 -10.14 -6.27
CA TYR A 198 -0.07 -11.18 -5.78
C TYR A 198 -0.44 -12.53 -6.40
#